data_AF-A0A957ITG2-F1
#
_entry.id   AF-A0A957ITG2-F1
#
_cell.length_a   1.000
_cell.length_b   1.000
_cell.length_c   1.000
_cell.angle_alpha   90.00
_cell.angle_beta   90.00
_cell.angle_gamma   90.00
#
_symmetry.space_group_name_H-M   'P 1'
#
loop_
_entity.id
_entity.type
_entity.pdbx_description
1 polymer ?
#
loop_
_entity_poly.entity_id
_entity_poly.type
_entity_poly.pdbx_seq_one_letter_code
_entity_poly.pdbx_strand_id
1 'polypeptide(L)'
;MAKFEWQTEEDIVWDELPPAPPEPPARRRHWWLLVGLAALLLAAGFVIYRQVQQRIETATQTVQADVLSSHNLMLRAASEQDEELFTSLLSGRDMQWVAGETALFKQAMLLDRAPFGLEAIPFTPQTAVDAATTPDEIPSDAARITLSPDLTEAEITIMQPYLSVNKTEGTV
;
A
#
# COMPACT_ATOMS: atom_id res chain seq x y z
N MET A 1 100.23 22.30 30.94
CA MET A 1 100.08 20.85 31.10
C MET A 1 98.60 20.57 31.32
N ALA A 2 97.94 19.99 30.32
CA ALA A 2 96.51 19.71 30.35
C ALA A 2 96.25 18.45 31.18
N LYS A 3 95.39 18.55 32.20
CA LYS A 3 94.86 17.41 32.95
C LYS A 3 93.75 16.78 32.11
N PHE A 4 93.97 15.56 31.68
CA PHE A 4 92.99 14.74 30.99
C PHE A 4 92.10 14.09 32.06
N GLU A 5 90.86 14.56 32.19
CA GLU A 5 89.84 14.00 33.08
C GLU A 5 89.07 12.93 32.30
N TRP A 6 89.19 11.68 32.74
CA TRP A 6 88.40 10.58 32.21
C TRP A 6 86.96 10.73 32.70
N GLN A 7 86.04 11.07 31.80
CA GLN A 7 84.61 10.86 32.02
C GLN A 7 84.26 9.45 31.56
N THR A 8 84.02 8.57 32.52
CA THR A 8 83.42 7.25 32.29
C THR A 8 81.95 7.40 31.91
N GLU A 9 81.45 6.51 31.06
CA GLU A 9 80.07 6.46 30.52
C GLU A 9 78.97 6.37 31.61
N GLU A 10 79.38 6.24 32.87
CA GLU A 10 78.59 6.23 34.10
C GLU A 10 78.18 7.63 34.59
N ASP A 11 78.86 8.70 34.14
CA ASP A 11 78.56 10.10 34.48
C ASP A 11 77.56 10.77 33.53
N ILE A 12 76.99 10.00 32.58
CA ILE A 12 75.74 10.39 31.93
C ILE A 12 74.67 10.20 32.99
N VAL A 13 74.48 11.23 33.83
CA VAL A 13 73.22 11.48 34.50
C VAL A 13 72.19 11.42 33.39
N TRP A 14 71.46 10.30 33.32
CA TRP A 14 70.23 10.25 32.55
C TRP A 14 69.42 11.40 33.11
N ASP A 15 69.37 12.52 32.40
CA ASP A 15 68.39 13.55 32.66
C ASP A 15 67.07 12.77 32.67
N GLU A 16 66.53 12.58 33.88
CA GLU A 16 65.21 12.05 34.11
C GLU A 16 64.32 12.96 33.29
N LEU A 17 63.97 12.48 32.09
CA LEU A 17 63.03 13.18 31.24
C LEU A 17 61.82 13.41 32.13
N PRO A 18 61.40 14.67 32.35
CA PRO A 18 60.25 14.94 33.20
C PRO A 18 59.11 14.02 32.72
N PRO A 19 58.41 13.33 33.62
CA PRO A 19 57.41 12.35 33.22
C PRO A 19 56.48 13.01 32.22
N ALA A 20 56.38 12.43 31.02
CA ALA A 20 55.52 12.94 29.98
C ALA A 20 54.13 13.18 30.59
N PRO A 21 53.50 14.35 30.35
CA PRO A 21 52.18 14.62 30.89
C PRO A 21 51.24 13.48 30.50
N PRO A 22 50.37 13.01 31.42
CA PRO A 22 49.48 11.89 31.12
C PRO A 22 48.68 12.20 29.86
N GLU A 23 48.77 11.34 28.84
CA GLU A 23 47.99 11.48 27.63
C GLU A 23 46.51 11.62 28.02
N PRO A 24 45.80 12.64 27.52
CA PRO A 24 44.39 12.82 27.85
C PRO A 24 43.63 11.55 27.43
N PRO A 25 42.72 11.04 28.27
CA PRO A 25 42.08 9.77 28.00
C PRO A 25 41.35 9.86 26.65
N ALA A 26 41.60 8.90 25.76
CA ALA A 26 40.98 8.76 24.43
C ALA A 26 39.45 8.52 24.46
N ARG A 27 38.77 8.89 25.55
CA ARG A 27 37.34 8.68 25.83
C ARG A 27 36.41 9.31 24.79
N ARG A 28 36.81 10.39 24.13
CA ARG A 28 35.99 11.03 23.08
C ARG A 28 35.86 10.18 21.81
N ARG A 29 36.88 9.40 21.44
CA ARG A 29 36.86 8.61 20.18
C ARG A 29 35.82 7.49 20.25
N HIS A 30 35.68 6.84 21.39
CA HIS A 30 34.67 5.79 21.58
C HIS A 30 33.23 6.33 21.53
N TRP A 31 32.98 7.55 22.02
CA TRP A 31 31.66 8.18 21.91
C TRP A 31 31.28 8.48 20.45
N TRP A 32 32.23 8.97 19.63
CA TRP A 32 32.00 9.16 18.19
C TRP A 32 31.75 7.84 17.46
N LEU A 33 32.41 6.75 17.86
CA LEU A 33 32.13 5.42 17.33
C LEU A 33 30.72 4.94 17.69
N LEU A 34 30.26 5.18 18.93
CA LEU A 34 28.89 4.85 19.36
C LEU A 34 27.84 5.68 18.60
N VAL A 35 28.09 6.98 18.41
CA VAL A 35 27.22 7.85 17.61
C VAL A 35 27.18 7.38 16.16
N GLY A 36 28.33 7.01 15.58
CA GLY A 36 28.39 6.46 14.22
C GLY A 36 27.63 5.15 14.08
N LEU A 37 27.75 4.25 15.06
CA LEU A 37 27.00 2.99 15.08
C LEU A 37 25.49 3.23 15.23
N ALA A 38 25.08 4.12 16.13
CA ALA A 38 23.68 4.49 16.29
C ALA A 38 23.10 5.13 15.02
N ALA A 39 23.85 6.02 14.37
CA ALA A 39 23.47 6.63 13.11
C ALA A 39 23.34 5.59 11.98
N LEU A 40 24.27 4.63 11.91
CA LEU A 40 24.19 3.52 10.96
C LEU A 40 22.93 2.67 11.17
N LEU A 41 22.63 2.33 12.42
CA LEU A 41 21.42 1.57 12.76
C LEU A 41 20.15 2.33 12.43
N LEU A 42 20.09 3.63 12.71
CA LEU A 42 18.97 4.49 12.34
C LEU A 42 18.82 4.58 10.81
N ALA A 43 19.92 4.75 10.07
CA ALA A 43 19.90 4.79 8.62
C ALA A 43 19.41 3.46 8.02
N ALA A 44 19.91 2.33 8.52
CA ALA A 44 19.46 1.01 8.11
C ALA A 44 17.97 0.80 8.41
N GLY A 45 17.52 1.15 9.63
CA GLY A 45 16.13 1.08 10.02
C GLY A 45 15.23 1.95 9.14
N PHE A 46 15.66 3.16 8.82
CA PHE A 46 14.93 4.07 7.93
C PHE A 46 14.80 3.50 6.51
N VAL A 47 15.87 2.91 5.96
CA VAL A 47 15.82 2.26 4.63
C VAL A 47 14.86 1.08 4.63
N ILE A 48 14.93 0.21 5.64
CA ILE A 48 14.03 -0.94 5.78
C ILE A 48 12.57 -0.47 5.90
N TYR A 49 12.31 0.51 6.77
CA TYR A 49 10.99 1.10 6.95
C TYR A 49 10.43 1.63 5.63
N ARG A 50 11.23 2.39 4.88
CA ARG A 50 10.82 2.94 3.58
C ARG A 50 10.50 1.82 2.58
N GLN A 51 11.31 0.77 2.55
CA GLN A 51 11.12 -0.34 1.62
C GLN A 51 9.88 -1.17 1.94
N VAL A 52 9.58 -1.37 3.23
CA VAL A 52 8.34 -2.01 3.69
C VAL A 52 7.13 -1.18 3.28
N GLN A 53 7.15 0.13 3.53
CA GLN A 53 6.04 1.00 3.15
C GLN A 53 5.79 1.02 1.64
N GLN A 54 6.86 1.07 0.83
CA GLN A 54 6.73 0.96 -0.62
C GLN A 54 6.09 -0.35 -1.06
N ARG A 55 6.46 -1.47 -0.44
CA ARG A 55 5.88 -2.78 -0.76
C ARG A 55 4.40 -2.87 -0.37
N ILE A 56 4.04 -2.34 0.79
CA ILE A 56 2.64 -2.29 1.24
C ILE A 56 1.82 -1.46 0.26
N GLU A 57 2.30 -0.26 -0.09
CA GLU A 57 1.62 0.63 -1.03
C GLU A 57 1.40 -0.05 -2.40
N THR A 58 2.44 -0.63 -2.99
CA THR A 58 2.33 -1.33 -4.27
C THR A 58 1.38 -2.53 -4.19
N ALA A 59 1.38 -3.29 -3.10
CA ALA A 59 0.48 -4.42 -2.91
C ALA A 59 -0.99 -3.96 -2.81
N THR A 60 -1.26 -2.93 -2.01
CA THR A 60 -2.58 -2.31 -1.86
C THR A 60 -3.12 -1.82 -3.20
N GLN A 61 -2.31 -1.06 -3.95
CA GLN A 61 -2.70 -0.54 -5.26
C GLN A 61 -3.00 -1.66 -6.27
N THR A 62 -2.22 -2.74 -6.24
CA THR A 62 -2.44 -3.90 -7.12
C THR A 62 -3.78 -4.56 -6.82
N VAL A 63 -4.11 -4.77 -5.53
CA VAL A 63 -5.38 -5.38 -5.12
C VAL A 63 -6.55 -4.47 -5.46
N GLN A 64 -6.45 -3.16 -5.23
CA GLN A 64 -7.50 -2.21 -5.59
C GLN A 64 -7.77 -2.19 -7.10
N ALA A 65 -6.72 -2.19 -7.92
CA ALA A 65 -6.87 -2.25 -9.38
C ALA A 65 -7.54 -3.55 -9.84
N ASP A 66 -7.18 -4.68 -9.22
CA ASP A 66 -7.77 -5.98 -9.53
C ASP A 66 -9.27 -6.03 -9.18
N VAL A 67 -9.64 -5.52 -8.00
CA VAL A 67 -11.05 -5.40 -7.55
C VAL A 67 -11.87 -4.54 -8.49
N LEU A 68 -11.34 -3.38 -8.90
CA LEU A 68 -12.00 -2.50 -9.88
C LEU A 68 -12.16 -3.18 -11.23
N SER A 69 -11.14 -3.88 -11.69
CA SER A 69 -11.18 -4.59 -12.96
C SER A 69 -12.23 -5.72 -12.96
N SER A 70 -12.30 -6.48 -11.86
CA SER A 70 -13.29 -7.54 -11.65
C SER A 70 -14.71 -6.98 -11.62
N HIS A 71 -14.90 -5.87 -10.91
CA HIS A 71 -16.18 -5.16 -10.88
C HIS A 71 -16.60 -4.66 -12.27
N ASN A 72 -15.69 -4.04 -13.02
CA ASN A 72 -15.96 -3.58 -14.38
C ASN A 72 -16.29 -4.76 -15.33
N LEU A 73 -15.61 -5.90 -15.16
CA LEU A 73 -15.91 -7.11 -15.93
C LEU A 73 -17.31 -7.64 -15.61
N MET A 74 -17.71 -7.62 -14.33
CA MET A 74 -19.06 -8.00 -13.90
C MET A 74 -20.14 -7.11 -14.52
N LEU A 75 -19.95 -5.78 -14.49
CA LEU A 75 -20.89 -4.85 -15.10
C LEU A 75 -20.98 -5.03 -16.62
N ARG A 76 -19.84 -5.30 -17.26
CA ARG A 76 -19.80 -5.61 -18.68
C ARG A 76 -20.57 -6.90 -19.01
N ALA A 77 -20.31 -7.98 -18.28
CA ALA A 77 -21.03 -9.24 -18.43
C ALA A 77 -22.54 -9.05 -18.25
N ALA A 78 -22.95 -8.25 -17.27
CA ALA A 78 -24.36 -7.90 -17.06
C ALA A 78 -24.96 -7.09 -18.24
N SER A 79 -24.21 -6.14 -18.79
CA SER A 79 -24.67 -5.33 -19.94
C SER A 79 -24.75 -6.12 -21.25
N GLU A 80 -23.84 -7.07 -21.46
CA GLU A 80 -23.78 -7.93 -22.65
C GLU A 80 -24.64 -9.21 -22.49
N GLN A 81 -25.26 -9.41 -21.31
CA GLN A 81 -26.00 -10.62 -20.95
C GLN A 81 -25.19 -11.92 -21.07
N ASP A 82 -23.89 -11.85 -20.81
CA ASP A 82 -22.97 -13.01 -20.80
C ASP A 82 -23.00 -13.73 -19.45
N GLU A 83 -23.81 -14.78 -19.34
CA GLU A 83 -23.95 -15.59 -18.12
C GLU A 83 -22.68 -16.39 -17.79
N GLU A 84 -21.95 -16.90 -18.80
CA GLU A 84 -20.74 -17.69 -18.56
C GLU A 84 -19.65 -16.81 -17.94
N LEU A 85 -19.47 -15.61 -18.48
CA LEU A 85 -18.52 -14.64 -17.93
C LEU A 85 -18.93 -14.21 -16.51
N PHE A 86 -20.21 -13.90 -16.30
CA PHE A 86 -20.70 -13.51 -14.97
C PHE A 86 -20.51 -14.62 -13.93
N THR A 87 -20.88 -15.85 -14.25
CA THR A 87 -20.74 -16.99 -13.32
C THR A 87 -19.28 -17.33 -13.04
N SER A 88 -18.35 -17.09 -13.97
CA SER A 88 -16.91 -17.26 -13.76
C SER A 88 -16.30 -16.29 -12.72
N LEU A 89 -16.94 -15.13 -12.52
CA LEU A 89 -16.54 -14.13 -11.54
C LEU A 89 -17.07 -14.40 -10.13
N LEU A 90 -18.12 -15.21 -10.01
CA LEU A 90 -18.72 -15.50 -8.71
C LEU A 90 -17.85 -16.48 -7.92
N SER A 91 -17.70 -16.23 -6.63
CA SER A 91 -17.00 -17.15 -5.73
C SER A 91 -17.79 -18.44 -5.57
N GLY A 92 -17.13 -19.58 -5.81
CA GLY A 92 -17.69 -20.91 -5.52
C GLY A 92 -17.81 -21.26 -4.03
N ARG A 93 -17.53 -20.32 -3.12
CA ARG A 93 -17.54 -20.54 -1.66
C ARG A 93 -18.95 -20.76 -1.10
N ASP A 94 -19.96 -20.10 -1.70
CA ASP A 94 -21.36 -20.20 -1.27
C ASP A 94 -22.27 -20.45 -2.48
N MET A 95 -22.68 -21.71 -2.64
CA MET A 95 -23.52 -22.14 -3.76
C MET A 95 -24.95 -21.56 -3.70
N GLN A 96 -25.47 -21.24 -2.50
CA GLN A 96 -26.81 -20.64 -2.38
C GLN A 96 -26.78 -19.18 -2.82
N TRP A 97 -25.74 -18.45 -2.42
CA TRP A 97 -25.52 -17.08 -2.86
C TRP A 97 -25.32 -17.01 -4.39
N VAL A 98 -24.46 -17.87 -4.96
CA VAL A 98 -24.25 -17.96 -6.42
C VAL A 98 -25.56 -18.21 -7.18
N ALA A 99 -26.40 -19.12 -6.69
CA ALA A 99 -27.69 -19.39 -7.30
C ALA A 99 -28.63 -18.18 -7.27
N GLY A 100 -28.62 -17.41 -6.18
CA GLY A 100 -29.36 -16.15 -6.05
C GLY A 100 -28.90 -15.09 -7.05
N GLU A 101 -27.61 -14.83 -7.11
CA GLU A 101 -27.03 -13.84 -8.04
C GLU A 101 -27.26 -14.21 -9.50
N THR A 102 -27.12 -15.50 -9.84
CA THR A 102 -27.40 -16.00 -11.19
C THR A 102 -28.88 -15.85 -11.56
N ALA A 103 -29.79 -16.06 -10.60
CA ALA A 103 -31.22 -15.85 -10.82
C ALA A 103 -31.56 -14.37 -11.04
N LEU A 104 -30.90 -13.44 -10.33
CA LEU A 104 -31.04 -12.01 -10.54
C LEU A 104 -30.48 -11.58 -11.90
N PHE A 105 -29.32 -12.14 -12.30
CA PHE A 105 -28.72 -11.92 -13.62
C PHE A 105 -29.70 -12.28 -14.74
N LYS A 106 -30.30 -13.47 -14.68
CA LYS A 106 -31.26 -13.96 -15.69
C LYS A 106 -32.51 -13.10 -15.82
N GLN A 107 -32.88 -12.39 -14.76
CA GLN A 107 -34.03 -11.50 -14.74
C GLN A 107 -33.66 -10.06 -15.12
N ALA A 108 -32.41 -9.79 -15.50
CA ALA A 108 -31.86 -8.45 -15.70
C ALA A 108 -31.98 -7.53 -14.46
N MET A 109 -32.16 -8.10 -13.27
CA MET A 109 -32.41 -7.39 -12.01
C MET A 109 -31.15 -7.19 -11.16
N LEU A 110 -29.96 -7.50 -11.68
CA LEU A 110 -28.70 -7.22 -10.98
C LEU A 110 -28.57 -5.73 -10.64
N LEU A 111 -28.71 -4.90 -11.66
CA LEU A 111 -28.63 -3.45 -11.55
C LEU A 111 -30.02 -2.82 -11.64
N ASP A 112 -30.93 -3.40 -12.42
CA ASP A 112 -32.26 -2.82 -12.61
C ASP A 112 -33.10 -2.93 -11.34
N ARG A 113 -33.86 -1.88 -11.06
CA ARG A 113 -34.76 -1.75 -9.93
C ARG A 113 -36.17 -1.38 -10.42
N ALA A 114 -36.53 -1.77 -11.65
CA ALA A 114 -37.83 -1.55 -12.27
C ALA A 114 -39.04 -1.91 -11.38
N PRO A 115 -39.03 -2.94 -10.51
CA PRO A 115 -40.11 -3.19 -9.55
C PRO A 115 -40.41 -2.01 -8.60
N PHE A 116 -39.43 -1.13 -8.39
CA PHE A 116 -39.54 0.09 -7.59
C PHE A 116 -39.74 1.36 -8.44
N GLY A 117 -39.98 1.22 -9.75
CA GLY A 117 -40.08 2.36 -10.68
C GLY A 117 -38.75 3.07 -10.93
N LEU A 118 -37.63 2.38 -10.69
CA LEU A 118 -36.27 2.91 -10.86
C LEU A 118 -35.57 2.14 -11.98
N GLU A 119 -35.24 2.82 -13.07
CA GLU A 119 -34.43 2.24 -14.14
C GLU A 119 -32.96 2.56 -13.89
N ALA A 120 -32.11 1.54 -13.97
CA ALA A 120 -30.67 1.72 -13.90
C ALA A 120 -30.18 2.48 -15.13
N ILE A 121 -29.31 3.47 -14.94
CA ILE A 121 -28.59 4.07 -16.07
C ILE A 121 -27.65 2.98 -16.61
N PRO A 122 -27.72 2.64 -17.91
CA PRO A 122 -26.94 1.56 -18.48
C PRO A 122 -25.45 1.84 -18.30
N PHE A 123 -24.72 0.81 -17.85
CA PHE A 123 -23.26 0.86 -17.80
C PHE A 123 -22.72 1.09 -19.20
N THR A 124 -21.98 2.18 -19.37
CA THR A 124 -21.17 2.40 -20.56
C THR A 124 -19.69 2.19 -20.21
N PRO A 125 -18.84 1.75 -21.14
CA PRO A 125 -17.40 1.67 -20.92
C PRO A 125 -16.78 3.01 -20.47
N GLN A 126 -17.44 4.14 -20.76
CA GLN A 126 -17.03 5.48 -20.31
C GLN A 126 -17.41 5.78 -18.85
N THR A 127 -18.35 5.02 -18.27
CA THR A 127 -18.67 5.01 -16.83
C THR A 127 -17.90 3.94 -16.06
N ALA A 128 -17.09 3.12 -16.75
CA ALA A 128 -16.12 2.27 -16.09
C ALA A 128 -15.13 3.18 -15.35
N VAL A 129 -14.85 2.88 -14.10
CA VAL A 129 -13.70 3.50 -13.43
C VAL A 129 -12.48 2.97 -14.18
N ASP A 130 -11.75 3.85 -14.87
CA ASP A 130 -10.59 3.46 -15.68
C ASP A 130 -9.65 2.65 -14.79
N ALA A 131 -9.28 1.44 -15.23
CA ALA A 131 -8.35 0.59 -14.50
C ALA A 131 -6.94 1.22 -14.38
N ALA A 132 -6.67 2.26 -15.17
CA ALA A 132 -5.46 3.09 -15.11
C ALA A 132 -5.59 4.27 -14.14
N THR A 133 -6.79 4.59 -13.66
CA THR A 133 -6.99 5.59 -12.61
C THR A 133 -6.44 5.04 -11.31
N THR A 134 -5.52 5.79 -10.70
CA THR A 134 -4.96 5.41 -9.42
C THR A 134 -6.11 5.37 -8.41
N PRO A 135 -6.19 4.40 -7.49
CA PRO A 135 -7.29 4.35 -6.51
C PRO A 135 -7.50 5.64 -5.71
N ASP A 136 -6.44 6.44 -5.53
CA ASP A 136 -6.47 7.78 -4.92
C ASP A 136 -7.13 8.87 -5.78
N GLU A 137 -7.27 8.65 -7.08
CA GLU A 137 -7.87 9.59 -8.05
C GLU A 137 -9.36 9.32 -8.28
N ILE A 138 -9.88 8.20 -7.78
CA ILE A 138 -11.32 7.92 -7.82
C ILE A 138 -12.00 8.87 -6.85
N PRO A 139 -12.98 9.68 -7.29
CA PRO A 139 -13.73 10.51 -6.38
C PRO A 139 -14.32 9.65 -5.27
N SER A 140 -14.03 9.98 -4.01
CA SER A 140 -14.50 9.25 -2.81
C SER A 140 -16.03 9.08 -2.76
N ASP A 141 -16.73 9.91 -3.53
CA ASP A 141 -18.19 9.97 -3.64
C ASP A 141 -18.75 8.99 -4.70
N ALA A 142 -17.90 8.51 -5.61
CA ALA A 142 -18.29 7.60 -6.70
C ALA A 142 -18.12 6.12 -6.31
N ALA A 143 -16.98 5.76 -5.74
CA ALA A 143 -16.69 4.41 -5.27
C ALA A 143 -15.77 4.44 -4.04
N ARG A 144 -16.06 3.57 -3.07
CA ARG A 144 -15.24 3.35 -1.89
C ARG A 144 -14.79 1.90 -1.84
N ILE A 145 -13.48 1.69 -1.83
CA ILE A 145 -12.88 0.36 -1.69
C ILE A 145 -12.36 0.22 -0.26
N THR A 146 -12.83 -0.82 0.45
CA THR A 146 -12.37 -1.18 1.79
C THR A 146 -11.62 -2.50 1.68
N LEU A 147 -10.36 -2.53 2.13
CA LEU A 147 -9.54 -3.74 2.13
C LEU A 147 -9.41 -4.29 3.54
N SER A 148 -9.42 -5.61 3.64
CA SER A 148 -9.03 -6.33 4.86
C SER A 148 -7.53 -6.10 5.19
N PRO A 149 -7.14 -6.13 6.48
CA PRO A 149 -5.73 -5.92 6.87
C PRO A 149 -4.76 -6.96 6.30
N ASP A 150 -5.24 -8.15 5.94
CA ASP A 150 -4.46 -9.23 5.35
C ASP A 150 -4.53 -9.24 3.80
N LEU A 151 -5.23 -8.28 3.19
CA LEU A 151 -5.43 -8.15 1.74
C LEU A 151 -6.07 -9.40 1.08
N THR A 152 -6.83 -10.19 1.84
CA THR A 152 -7.50 -11.40 1.31
C THR A 152 -8.94 -11.14 0.90
N GLU A 153 -9.54 -10.09 1.44
CA GLU A 153 -10.90 -9.64 1.17
C GLU A 153 -10.91 -8.15 0.84
N ALA A 154 -11.76 -7.80 -0.12
CA ALA A 154 -11.99 -6.43 -0.55
C ALA A 154 -13.49 -6.21 -0.77
N GLU A 155 -13.98 -5.08 -0.28
CA GLU A 155 -15.36 -4.64 -0.47
C GLU A 155 -15.35 -3.37 -1.30
N ILE A 156 -16.18 -3.33 -2.35
CA ILE A 156 -16.40 -2.15 -3.16
C ILE A 156 -17.84 -1.66 -2.95
N THR A 157 -17.98 -0.40 -2.54
CA THR A 157 -19.27 0.29 -2.39
C THR A 157 -19.37 1.38 -3.45
N ILE A 158 -20.44 1.36 -4.25
CA ILE A 158 -20.63 2.30 -5.36
C ILE A 158 -21.98 2.98 -5.23
N MET A 159 -22.03 4.28 -5.53
CA MET A 159 -23.29 4.99 -5.67
C MET A 159 -23.84 4.76 -7.09
N GLN A 160 -24.83 3.88 -7.22
CA GLN A 160 -25.52 3.63 -8.49
C GLN A 160 -26.60 4.70 -8.73
N PRO A 161 -26.52 5.51 -9.80
CA PRO A 161 -27.57 6.45 -10.14
C PRO A 161 -28.74 5.75 -10.86
N TYR A 162 -29.96 6.19 -10.58
CA TYR A 162 -31.19 5.66 -11.17
C TYR A 162 -32.05 6.78 -11.75
N LEU A 163 -32.82 6.46 -12.78
CA LEU A 163 -33.88 7.31 -13.31
C LEU A 163 -35.23 6.88 -12.73
N SER A 164 -36.02 7.82 -12.22
CA SER A 164 -37.39 7.54 -11.79
C SER A 164 -38.31 7.49 -13.00
N VAL A 165 -38.93 6.34 -13.26
CA VAL A 165 -39.98 6.21 -14.26
C VAL A 165 -41.30 6.63 -13.63
N ASN A 166 -41.70 7.89 -13.85
CA ASN A 166 -43.07 8.30 -13.54
C ASN A 166 -43.99 7.58 -14.51
N LYS A 167 -44.63 6.50 -14.05
CA LYS A 167 -45.75 5.87 -14.75
C LYS A 167 -46.92 6.87 -14.71
N THR A 168 -46.96 7.79 -15.67
CA THR A 168 -48.13 8.62 -15.91
C THR A 168 -49.30 7.69 -16.17
N GLU A 169 -50.20 7.59 -15.20
CA GLU A 169 -51.50 6.93 -15.34
C GLU A 169 -52.28 7.67 -16.44
N GLY A 170 -52.13 7.20 -17.68
CA GLY A 170 -53.04 7.52 -18.77
C GLY A 170 -54.29 6.67 -18.61
N THR A 171 -55.22 7.11 -17.75
CA THR A 171 -56.62 6.64 -17.79
C THR A 171 -57.29 7.19 -19.05
N VAL A 172 -57.68 6.27 -19.93
CA VAL A 172 -58.69 6.43 -20.99
C VAL A 172 -60.07 6.58 -20.37
#